data_AF-A0A645BWM4-F1
#
_entry.id   AF-A0A645BWM4-F1
#
_cell.length_a   1.000
_cell.length_b   1.000
_cell.length_c   1.000
_cell.angle_alpha   90.00
_cell.angle_beta   90.00
_cell.angle_gamma   90.00
#
_symmetry.space_group_name_H-M   'P 1'
#
loop_
_entity.id
_entity.type
_entity.pdbx_description
1 polymer ?
#
loop_
_entity_poly.entity_id
_entity_poly.type
_entity_poly.pdbx_seq_one_letter_code
_entity_poly.pdbx_strand_id
1 'polypeptide(L)' 'MLTIRDNEALFSLIDNIYGGDGRQTFALPDLRDKSMGDVKYIICLQGVYPMRQ' A
#
# COMPACT_ATOMS: atom_id res chain seq x y z
N MET A 1 -9.16 -1.35 2.70
CA MET A 1 -8.87 0.08 2.94
C MET A 1 -8.04 0.17 4.21
N LEU A 2 -6.95 0.93 4.18
CA LEU A 2 -5.98 1.02 5.28
C LEU A 2 -5.84 2.46 5.76
N THR A 3 -5.54 2.62 7.06
CA THR A 3 -5.30 3.92 7.68
C THR A 3 -3.86 4.37 7.42
N ILE A 4 -3.67 5.63 7.03
CA ILE A 4 -2.34 6.20 6.72
C ILE A 4 -1.47 6.25 7.98
N ARG A 5 -2.00 6.69 9.13
CA ARG A 5 -1.23 6.83 10.39
C ARG A 5 -0.51 5.56 10.83
N ASP A 6 -1.11 4.40 10.57
CA ASP A 6 -0.53 3.11 10.95
C ASP A 6 0.36 2.51 9.84
N ASN A 7 0.33 3.09 8.64
CA ASN A 7 0.99 2.56 7.45
C ASN A 7 1.68 3.66 6.63
N GLU A 8 2.30 4.64 7.30
CA GLU A 8 2.88 5.83 6.66
C GLU A 8 3.95 5.46 5.62
N ALA A 9 4.77 4.44 5.93
CA ALA A 9 5.77 3.90 5.01
C ALA A 9 5.14 3.36 3.71
N LEU A 10 4.04 2.62 3.85
CA LEU A 10 3.33 2.03 2.71
C LEU A 10 2.62 3.11 1.88
N PHE A 11 2.01 4.08 2.55
CA PHE A 11 1.38 5.23 1.89
C PHE A 11 2.42 6.05 1.13
N SER A 12 3.62 6.24 1.64
CA SER A 12 4.69 6.97 0.92
C SER A 12 5.19 6.24 -0.34
N LEU A 13 4.93 4.95 -0.50
CA LEU A 13 5.28 4.15 -1.69
C LEU A 13 4.16 4.11 -2.73
N ILE A 14 2.91 3.95 -2.27
CA ILE A 14 1.74 3.67 -3.12
C ILE A 14 0.87 4.91 -3.33
N ASP A 15 0.89 5.85 -2.39
CA ASP A 15 -0.02 7.00 -2.30
C ASP A 15 -1.50 6.55 -2.29
N ASN A 16 -2.43 7.42 -2.67
CA ASN A 16 -3.86 7.12 -2.77
C ASN A 16 -4.32 6.66 -4.17
N ILE A 17 -3.40 6.20 -5.02
CA ILE A 17 -3.65 5.91 -6.45
C ILE A 17 -4.79 4.90 -6.65
N TYR A 18 -4.97 3.97 -5.71
CA TYR A 18 -5.98 2.91 -5.78
C TYR A 18 -7.28 3.25 -5.05
N GLY A 19 -7.41 4.48 -4.55
CA GLY A 19 -8.57 4.96 -3.80
C GLY A 19 -8.24 5.32 -2.36
N GLY A 20 -9.26 5.78 -1.64
CA GLY A 20 -9.12 6.44 -0.33
C GLY A 20 -9.09 7.96 -0.45
N ASP A 21 -9.11 8.64 0.69
CA ASP A 21 -9.17 10.10 0.77
C ASP A 21 -7.79 10.78 0.72
N GLY A 22 -6.70 10.00 0.74
CA GLY A 22 -5.31 10.50 0.74
C GLY A 22 -4.93 11.32 1.96
N ARG A 23 -5.81 11.40 2.96
CA ARG A 23 -5.63 12.21 4.17
C ARG A 23 -5.68 11.34 5.42
N GLN A 24 -6.62 10.41 5.48
CA GLN A 24 -6.73 9.46 6.58
C GLN A 24 -6.56 8.01 6.10
N THR A 25 -6.90 7.75 4.84
CA THR A 25 -7.07 6.42 4.29
C THR A 25 -6.53 6.32 2.87
N PHE A 26 -6.05 5.12 2.54
CA PHE A 26 -5.66 4.74 1.19
C PHE A 26 -6.10 3.30 0.92
N ALA A 27 -6.20 2.96 -0.35
CA ALA A 27 -6.52 1.62 -0.81
C ALA A 27 -5.28 0.98 -1.43
N LEU A 28 -5.27 -0.34 -1.41
CA LEU A 28 -4.26 -1.16 -2.08
C LEU A 28 -4.82 -1.67 -3.41
N PRO A 29 -3.96 -1.92 -4.40
CA PRO A 29 -4.37 -2.58 -5.61
C PRO A 29 -4.94 -3.96 -5.28
N ASP A 30 -6.15 -4.21 -5.75
CA ASP A 30 -6.69 -5.57 -5.72
C ASP A 30 -6.08 -6.36 -6.89
N LEU A 31 -4.99 -7.07 -6.58
CA LEU A 31 -4.28 -7.89 -7.55
C LEU A 31 -4.82 -9.32 -7.64
N ARG A 32 -5.87 -9.66 -6.85
CA ARG A 32 -6.48 -11.00 -6.86
C ARG A 32 -7.07 -11.35 -8.23
N ASP A 33 -7.57 -10.34 -8.95
CA ASP A 33 -8.18 -10.52 -10.27
C ASP A 33 -7.16 -10.39 -11.42
N LYS A 34 -5.94 -9.92 -11.12
CA LYS A 34 -4.87 -9.72 -12.10
C LYS A 34 -3.78 -10.78 -12.07
N SER A 35 -3.83 -11.76 -11.15
CA SER A 35 -2.85 -12.84 -11.14
C SER A 35 -3.10 -13.78 -12.32
N MET A 36 -2.42 -13.52 -13.44
CA MET A 36 -2.28 -14.52 -14.50
C MET A 36 -1.31 -15.60 -14.03
N GLY A 37 -1.83 -16.60 -13.31
CA GLY A 37 -1.06 -17.74 -12.79
C GLY A 37 -0.80 -17.71 -11.28
N ASP A 38 0.03 -18.65 -10.82
CA ASP A 38 0.33 -18.93 -9.40
C ASP A 38 1.38 -17.97 -8.81
N VAL A 39 1.21 -16.66 -9.06
CA VAL A 39 2.15 -15.62 -8.62
C VAL A 39 1.65 -14.99 -7.32
N LYS A 40 2.48 -15.00 -6.29
CA LYS A 40 2.14 -14.45 -4.98
C LYS A 40 2.69 -13.02 -4.83
N TYR A 41 1.80 -12.05 -4.72
CA TYR A 41 2.17 -10.66 -4.40
C TYR A 41 2.41 -10.50 -2.90
N ILE A 42 3.55 -9.95 -2.51
CA ILE A 42 3.93 -9.71 -1.11
C ILE A 42 4.22 -8.23 -0.95
N ILE A 43 3.60 -7.61 0.05
CA ILE A 43 3.87 -6.23 0.47
C ILE A 43 4.44 -6.30 1.88
N CYS A 44 5.64 -5.76 2.08
CA CYS A 44 6.25 -5.67 3.40
C CYS A 44 5.55 -4.56 4.19
N LEU A 45 4.85 -4.92 5.27
CA LEU A 45 4.19 -3.97 6.17
C LEU A 45 5.13 -3.46 7.29
N GLN A 46 6.21 -4.19 7.57
CA GLN A 46 7.17 -3.85 8.61
C GLN A 46 8.59 -4.01 8.06
N GLY A 47 9.44 -3.02 8.34
CA GLY A 47 10.83 -3.00 7.89
C GLY A 47 11.46 -1.62 8.09
N VAL A 48 12.76 -1.52 7.78
CA VAL A 48 13.46 -0.24 7.77
C VAL A 48 12.99 0.54 6.54
N TYR A 49 12.06 1.46 6.75
CA TYR A 49 11.63 2.41 5.73
C TYR A 49 12.41 3.71 5.90
N PRO A 50 13.24 4.13 4.91
CA PRO A 50 13.91 5.42 4.99
C PRO A 50 12.85 6.51 4.91
N MET A 51 12.71 7.30 5.97
CA MET A 51 11.97 8.55 5.90
C MET A 51 12.62 9.41 4.81
N ARG A 52 11.83 9.86 3.83
CA ARG A 52 12.31 10.85 2.86
C ARG A 52 12.70 12.10 3.66
N GLN A 53 13.98 12.47 3.59
CA GLN A 53 14.46 13.77 4.08
C GLN A 53 13.75 14.91 3.35
#